data_AF-A0A974ZM00-F1
#
_entry.id   AF-A0A974ZM00-F1
#
_cell.length_a   1.000
_cell.length_b   1.000
_cell.length_c   1.000
_cell.angle_alpha   90.00
_cell.angle_beta   90.00
_cell.angle_gamma   90.00
#
_symmetry.space_group_name_H-M   'P 1'
#
loop_
_entity.id
_entity.type
_entity.pdbx_description
1 polymer ?
#
loop_
_entity_poly.entity_id
_entity_poly.type
_entity_poly.pdbx_seq_one_letter_code
_entity_poly.pdbx_strand_id
1 'polypeptide(L)'
;MRKLIDGKNKAISDKEAEENQEKTNFKNYIWEASKDVPKIIKDNVTGFGRKELCHDKTVEALGRLKRASQPDDVISRTVESIDELAKKAEVIYSEEGEALKIIEDAPTLQINFDKITEMLKTPLMSSSGSEYSHKVKEKNNFDWVVDGIRYINDDLSCPFCFQDLPEYLKKEIIDLIDQKYQDSINFLEVSKLEIESFIRDVEIFIDKKLEIIEKFQQEELKVCLSAVVSKFKLIGANLENKINQPSSTIEIIWPNEIDKAQELIIQLNELISNHNRLIESSSDLRREFSSDVWESFAKNSVEIRYGEHLKKFNVQNRLLIKFNHRYVEMKKN
;
A
#
# COMPACT_ATOMS: atom_id res chain seq x y z
N MET A 1 39.15 -44.61 46.30
CA MET A 1 38.07 -44.32 45.32
C MET A 1 37.62 -42.85 45.32
N ARG A 2 37.16 -42.23 46.42
CA ARG A 2 36.70 -40.82 46.43
C ARG A 2 37.71 -39.80 45.86
N LYS A 3 38.97 -39.78 46.34
CA LYS A 3 40.03 -38.90 45.80
C LYS A 3 40.30 -39.06 44.28
N LEU A 4 40.08 -40.26 43.74
CA LEU A 4 40.22 -40.58 42.32
C LEU A 4 39.02 -40.10 41.48
N ILE A 5 37.84 -40.08 42.07
CA ILE A 5 36.61 -39.55 41.45
C ILE A 5 36.64 -38.02 41.49
N ASP A 6 37.03 -37.41 42.62
CA ASP A 6 37.14 -35.96 42.78
C ASP A 6 38.20 -35.37 41.83
N GLY A 7 39.34 -36.05 41.67
CA GLY A 7 40.37 -35.65 40.69
C GLY A 7 39.92 -35.75 39.22
N LYS A 8 39.01 -36.69 38.89
CA LYS A 8 38.45 -36.82 37.54
C LYS A 8 37.35 -35.80 37.25
N ASN A 9 36.47 -35.52 38.22
CA ASN A 9 35.47 -34.47 38.08
C ASN A 9 36.13 -33.10 37.90
N LYS A 10 37.23 -32.85 38.63
CA LYS A 10 38.06 -31.66 38.42
C LYS A 10 38.65 -31.60 37.01
N ALA A 11 39.22 -32.69 36.50
CA ALA A 11 39.79 -32.73 35.14
C ALA A 11 38.75 -32.57 34.01
N ILE A 12 37.48 -32.97 34.23
CA ILE A 12 36.38 -32.70 33.29
C ILE A 12 36.02 -31.22 33.33
N SER A 13 35.83 -30.67 34.53
CA SER A 13 35.51 -29.26 34.72
C SER A 13 36.60 -28.32 34.17
N ASP A 14 37.87 -28.67 34.37
CA ASP A 14 39.02 -27.92 33.82
C ASP A 14 38.99 -27.92 32.28
N LYS A 15 38.60 -29.04 31.65
CA LYS A 15 38.47 -29.13 30.18
C LYS A 15 37.26 -28.41 29.62
N GLU A 16 36.13 -28.46 30.31
CA GLU A 16 34.94 -27.67 29.95
C GLU A 16 35.25 -26.17 30.05
N ALA A 17 36.05 -25.76 31.05
CA ALA A 17 36.53 -24.39 31.16
C ALA A 17 37.48 -24.00 30.02
N GLU A 18 38.44 -24.87 29.66
CA GLU A 18 39.31 -24.66 28.49
C GLU A 18 38.52 -24.55 27.17
N GLU A 19 37.49 -25.39 26.98
CA GLU A 19 36.63 -25.38 25.81
C GLU A 19 35.85 -24.05 25.73
N ASN A 20 35.23 -23.62 26.82
CA ASN A 20 34.50 -22.35 26.91
C ASN A 20 35.42 -21.14 26.71
N GLN A 21 36.65 -21.22 27.21
CA GLN A 21 37.66 -20.19 26.98
C GLN A 21 38.05 -20.10 25.50
N GLU A 22 38.26 -21.24 24.83
CA GLU A 22 38.61 -21.25 23.39
C GLU A 22 37.44 -20.76 22.52
N LYS A 23 36.18 -21.07 22.86
CA LYS A 23 34.99 -20.48 22.22
C LYS A 23 34.97 -18.95 22.38
N THR A 24 35.23 -18.47 23.59
CA THR A 24 35.28 -17.03 23.89
C THR A 24 36.42 -16.35 23.13
N ASN A 25 37.59 -16.96 23.09
CA ASN A 25 38.76 -16.45 22.35
C ASN A 25 38.49 -16.38 20.85
N PHE A 26 37.85 -17.41 20.28
CA PHE A 26 37.49 -17.43 18.86
C PHE A 26 36.46 -16.36 18.51
N LYS A 27 35.44 -16.19 19.34
CA LYS A 27 34.46 -15.10 19.20
C LYS A 27 35.10 -13.71 19.30
N ASN A 28 36.03 -13.52 20.25
CA ASN A 28 36.79 -12.27 20.37
C ASN A 28 37.65 -12.01 19.13
N TYR A 29 38.30 -13.04 18.60
CA TYR A 29 39.09 -12.92 17.38
C TYR A 29 38.24 -12.46 16.17
N ILE A 30 37.07 -13.09 15.95
CA ILE A 30 36.15 -12.68 14.87
C ILE A 30 35.76 -11.21 15.03
N TRP A 31 35.47 -10.78 16.25
CA TRP A 31 35.12 -9.39 16.54
C TRP A 31 36.24 -8.39 16.31
N GLU A 32 37.48 -8.77 16.63
CA GLU A 32 38.64 -7.91 16.36
C GLU A 32 38.91 -7.84 14.84
N ALA A 33 38.85 -8.98 14.13
CA ALA A 33 39.01 -9.02 12.68
C ALA A 33 37.93 -8.22 11.94
N SER A 34 36.69 -8.17 12.45
CA SER A 34 35.62 -7.40 11.82
C SER A 34 35.84 -5.90 11.86
N LYS A 35 36.77 -5.40 12.69
CA LYS A 35 37.11 -3.97 12.74
C LYS A 35 37.77 -3.49 11.45
N ASP A 36 38.41 -4.37 10.70
CA ASP A 36 39.05 -4.01 9.42
C ASP A 36 38.06 -3.99 8.24
N VAL A 37 36.81 -4.44 8.43
CA VAL A 37 35.78 -4.40 7.38
C VAL A 37 35.44 -2.94 7.03
N PRO A 38 35.38 -2.57 5.73
CA PRO A 38 35.07 -1.23 5.27
C PRO A 38 33.75 -0.68 5.83
N LYS A 39 33.72 0.63 6.12
CA LYS A 39 32.56 1.30 6.75
C LYS A 39 31.28 1.11 5.94
N ILE A 40 31.33 1.28 4.62
CA ILE A 40 30.17 1.12 3.75
C ILE A 40 29.52 -0.27 3.86
N ILE A 41 30.32 -1.31 4.08
CA ILE A 41 29.82 -2.67 4.31
C ILE A 41 29.21 -2.77 5.71
N LYS A 42 29.87 -2.22 6.75
CA LYS A 42 29.33 -2.26 8.12
C LYS A 42 27.99 -1.54 8.27
N ASP A 43 27.82 -0.44 7.53
CA ASP A 43 26.61 0.37 7.57
C ASP A 43 25.43 -0.32 6.85
N ASN A 44 25.71 -1.12 5.82
CA ASN A 44 24.69 -1.71 4.93
C ASN A 44 24.47 -3.23 5.07
N VAL A 45 25.42 -3.95 5.68
CA VAL A 45 25.34 -5.41 5.89
C VAL A 45 25.12 -5.73 7.36
N THR A 46 23.95 -6.29 7.66
CA THR A 46 23.55 -6.65 9.02
C THR A 46 24.46 -7.71 9.64
N GLY A 47 25.03 -7.41 10.82
CA GLY A 47 25.72 -8.36 11.69
C GLY A 47 27.04 -7.86 12.25
N PHE A 48 27.74 -6.96 11.54
CA PHE A 48 29.03 -6.42 12.00
C PHE A 48 28.91 -5.47 13.20
N GLY A 49 27.72 -4.92 13.48
CA GLY A 49 27.48 -4.06 14.64
C GLY A 49 27.21 -4.79 15.97
N ARG A 50 27.02 -6.12 15.96
CA ARG A 50 26.72 -6.92 17.17
C ARG A 50 27.64 -8.14 17.24
N LYS A 51 28.38 -8.27 18.34
CA LYS A 51 29.43 -9.28 18.50
C LYS A 51 28.93 -10.72 18.36
N GLU A 52 27.76 -11.01 18.94
CA GLU A 52 27.09 -12.31 18.83
C GLU A 52 26.71 -12.62 17.38
N LEU A 53 26.04 -11.67 16.72
CA LEU A 53 25.56 -11.85 15.35
C LEU A 53 26.71 -11.96 14.34
N CYS A 54 27.78 -11.19 14.55
CA CYS A 54 29.00 -11.28 13.75
C CYS A 54 29.63 -12.68 13.83
N HIS A 55 29.71 -13.25 15.03
CA HIS A 55 30.18 -14.63 15.23
C HIS A 55 29.30 -15.63 14.47
N ASP A 56 27.98 -15.56 14.67
CA ASP A 56 27.06 -16.55 14.12
C ASP A 56 27.05 -16.52 12.58
N LYS A 57 27.00 -15.32 11.99
CA LYS A 57 27.08 -15.13 10.52
C LYS A 57 28.40 -15.61 9.94
N THR A 58 29.51 -15.38 10.64
CA THR A 58 30.84 -15.85 10.21
C THR A 58 30.91 -17.38 10.23
N VAL A 59 30.42 -18.03 11.29
CA VAL A 59 30.40 -19.50 11.38
C VAL A 59 29.47 -20.11 10.34
N GLU A 60 28.32 -19.48 10.06
CA GLU A 60 27.41 -19.88 8.99
C GLU A 60 28.10 -19.86 7.62
N ALA A 61 28.78 -18.75 7.30
CA ALA A 61 29.53 -18.59 6.05
C ALA A 61 30.68 -19.60 5.92
N LEU A 62 31.47 -19.81 6.98
CA LEU A 62 32.48 -20.87 7.03
C LEU A 62 31.90 -22.27 6.78
N GLY A 63 30.69 -22.53 7.28
CA GLY A 63 29.95 -23.76 7.00
C GLY A 63 29.55 -23.90 5.53
N ARG A 64 29.12 -22.81 4.89
CA ARG A 64 28.79 -22.78 3.45
C ARG A 64 30.02 -23.06 2.59
N LEU A 65 31.12 -22.36 2.85
CA LEU A 65 32.40 -22.54 2.16
C LEU A 65 32.91 -23.98 2.22
N LYS A 66 32.77 -24.63 3.38
CA LYS A 66 33.16 -26.04 3.56
C LYS A 66 32.28 -27.03 2.81
N ARG A 67 30.97 -26.78 2.72
CA ARG A 67 30.05 -27.62 1.94
C ARG A 67 30.33 -27.51 0.44
N ALA A 68 30.64 -26.30 -0.03
CA ALA A 68 31.00 -26.03 -1.42
C ALA A 68 32.37 -26.59 -1.84
N SER A 69 33.20 -27.06 -0.90
CA SER A 69 34.54 -27.60 -1.16
C SER A 69 34.61 -29.14 -1.16
N GLN A 70 33.45 -29.83 -1.21
CA GLN A 70 33.41 -31.29 -1.29
C GLN A 70 33.72 -31.80 -2.72
N PRO A 71 34.23 -33.04 -2.89
CA PRO A 71 34.93 -33.48 -4.10
C PRO A 71 34.11 -33.48 -5.41
N ASP A 72 32.77 -33.44 -5.32
CA ASP A 72 31.89 -33.58 -6.48
C ASP A 72 31.55 -32.25 -7.18
N ASP A 73 31.90 -31.10 -6.60
CA ASP A 73 31.74 -29.75 -7.21
C ASP A 73 33.12 -29.15 -7.52
N VAL A 74 33.63 -29.38 -8.75
CA VAL A 74 34.93 -28.88 -9.23
C VAL A 74 34.87 -27.40 -9.64
N ILE A 75 34.16 -26.57 -8.87
CA ILE A 75 34.25 -25.11 -9.00
C ILE A 75 34.89 -24.59 -7.73
N SER A 76 36.20 -24.33 -7.81
CA SER A 76 36.87 -23.49 -6.82
C SER A 76 36.21 -22.11 -6.88
N ARG A 77 35.21 -21.88 -6.03
CA ARG A 77 34.50 -20.60 -5.95
C ARG A 77 35.54 -19.56 -5.51
N THR A 78 36.01 -18.77 -6.47
CA THR A 78 36.86 -17.60 -6.20
C THR A 78 35.99 -16.64 -5.42
N VAL A 79 36.35 -16.42 -4.17
CA VAL A 79 35.63 -15.49 -3.30
C VAL A 79 36.31 -14.15 -3.47
N GLU A 80 35.53 -13.15 -3.88
CA GLU A 80 36.02 -11.78 -4.09
C GLU A 80 36.59 -11.21 -2.79
N SER A 81 37.53 -10.28 -2.91
CA SER A 81 38.09 -9.61 -1.74
C SER A 81 37.08 -8.64 -1.12
N ILE A 82 37.22 -8.36 0.18
CA ILE A 82 36.30 -7.46 0.87
C ILE A 82 36.39 -6.01 0.36
N ASP A 83 37.54 -5.62 -0.21
CA ASP A 83 37.77 -4.32 -0.83
C ASP A 83 37.06 -4.18 -2.19
N GLU A 84 37.01 -5.26 -2.99
CA GLU A 84 36.23 -5.29 -4.23
C GLU A 84 34.73 -5.23 -3.95
N LEU A 85 34.27 -5.95 -2.92
CA LEU A 85 32.89 -5.89 -2.46
C LEU A 85 32.53 -4.50 -1.92
N ALA A 86 33.46 -3.79 -1.28
CA ALA A 86 33.21 -2.43 -0.82
C ALA A 86 32.90 -1.46 -1.97
N LYS A 87 33.58 -1.60 -3.12
CA LYS A 87 33.27 -0.82 -4.33
C LYS A 87 31.90 -1.18 -4.91
N LYS A 88 31.53 -2.46 -4.87
CA LYS A 88 30.19 -2.91 -5.31
C LYS A 88 29.08 -2.39 -4.39
N ALA A 89 29.34 -2.24 -3.09
CA ALA A 89 28.38 -1.71 -2.13
C ALA A 89 27.92 -0.28 -2.50
N GLU A 90 28.81 0.55 -3.03
CA GLU A 90 28.46 1.92 -3.47
C GLU A 90 27.38 1.92 -4.54
N VAL A 91 27.32 0.88 -5.38
CA VAL A 91 26.33 0.74 -6.46
C VAL A 91 25.05 0.05 -5.98
N ILE A 92 25.17 -0.97 -5.12
CA ILE A 92 24.02 -1.79 -4.67
C ILE A 92 23.10 -1.04 -3.70
N TYR A 93 23.68 -0.12 -2.93
CA TYR A 93 22.97 0.65 -1.90
C TYR A 93 22.71 2.10 -2.30
N SER A 94 22.83 2.46 -3.58
CA SER A 94 22.66 3.85 -4.05
C SER A 94 21.21 4.35 -4.12
N GLU A 95 20.21 3.46 -4.07
CA GLU A 95 18.79 3.85 -4.07
C GLU A 95 18.00 3.13 -2.95
N GLU A 96 17.44 3.91 -2.06
CA GLU A 96 16.56 3.47 -0.98
C GLU A 96 15.10 3.65 -1.41
N GLY A 97 14.29 2.61 -1.22
CA GLY A 97 12.85 2.70 -1.38
C GLY A 97 12.17 1.47 -0.82
N GLU A 98 11.00 1.67 -0.23
CA GLU A 98 10.08 0.60 0.11
C GLU A 98 9.10 0.37 -1.06
N ALA A 99 8.69 -0.88 -1.21
CA ALA A 99 7.71 -1.26 -2.22
C ALA A 99 6.37 -0.58 -1.89
N LEU A 100 5.74 0.00 -2.91
CA LEU A 100 4.49 0.74 -2.79
C LEU A 100 3.31 -0.13 -3.25
N LYS A 101 2.14 0.03 -2.62
CA LYS A 101 0.92 -0.59 -3.13
C LYS A 101 0.47 0.14 -4.40
N ILE A 102 0.04 -0.62 -5.40
CA ILE A 102 -0.67 -0.07 -6.56
C ILE A 102 -1.92 0.70 -6.12
N ILE A 103 -2.28 1.70 -6.91
CA ILE A 103 -3.46 2.53 -6.74
C ILE A 103 -4.67 1.79 -7.32
N GLU A 104 -5.77 1.82 -6.58
CA GLU A 104 -7.07 1.29 -7.02
C GLU A 104 -7.67 2.23 -8.10
N ASP A 105 -8.61 1.72 -8.90
CA ASP A 105 -9.28 2.51 -9.93
C ASP A 105 -9.97 3.75 -9.35
N ALA A 106 -10.18 4.76 -10.21
CA ALA A 106 -10.95 5.94 -9.82
C ALA A 106 -12.38 5.53 -9.40
N PRO A 107 -13.02 6.28 -8.48
CA PRO A 107 -14.44 6.10 -8.21
C PRO A 107 -15.25 6.16 -9.51
N THR A 108 -16.30 5.35 -9.60
CA THR A 108 -17.17 5.30 -10.78
C THR A 108 -18.56 5.81 -10.44
N LEU A 109 -19.18 6.55 -11.36
CA LEU A 109 -20.55 7.01 -11.23
C LEU A 109 -21.51 6.10 -12.02
N GLN A 110 -22.48 5.52 -11.34
CA GLN A 110 -23.46 4.61 -11.93
C GLN A 110 -24.84 5.28 -11.98
N ILE A 111 -25.10 6.06 -13.03
CA ILE A 111 -26.37 6.77 -13.24
C ILE A 111 -26.87 6.62 -14.67
N ASN A 112 -28.16 6.88 -14.89
CA ASN A 112 -28.73 6.88 -16.23
C ASN A 112 -28.49 8.24 -16.92
N PHE A 113 -27.29 8.40 -17.49
CA PHE A 113 -26.85 9.61 -18.17
C PHE A 113 -27.81 10.08 -19.28
N ASP A 114 -28.30 9.15 -20.10
CA ASP A 114 -29.20 9.47 -21.22
C ASP A 114 -30.54 10.01 -20.72
N LYS A 115 -31.15 9.32 -19.74
CA LYS A 115 -32.42 9.77 -19.15
C LYS A 115 -32.28 11.13 -18.47
N ILE A 116 -31.20 11.37 -17.72
CA ILE A 116 -30.94 12.67 -17.09
C ILE A 116 -30.79 13.76 -18.16
N THR A 117 -30.04 13.48 -19.22
CA THR A 117 -29.84 14.42 -20.33
C THR A 117 -31.15 14.78 -21.01
N GLU A 118 -32.00 13.79 -21.29
CA GLU A 118 -33.33 14.00 -21.85
C GLU A 118 -34.17 14.88 -20.92
N MET A 119 -34.27 14.52 -19.64
CA MET A 119 -35.06 15.24 -18.65
C MET A 119 -34.60 16.68 -18.46
N LEU A 120 -33.29 16.94 -18.50
CA LEU A 120 -32.75 18.30 -18.43
C LEU A 120 -33.14 19.15 -19.65
N LYS A 121 -33.15 18.57 -20.85
CA LYS A 121 -33.53 19.25 -22.11
C LYS A 121 -35.03 19.42 -22.30
N THR A 122 -35.87 18.62 -21.64
CA THR A 122 -37.33 18.70 -21.77
C THR A 122 -37.99 19.38 -20.57
N PRO A 123 -38.96 20.29 -20.76
CA PRO A 123 -39.76 20.81 -19.66
C PRO A 123 -40.48 19.68 -18.89
N LEU A 124 -40.30 19.65 -17.57
CA LEU A 124 -40.89 18.65 -16.67
C LEU A 124 -42.19 19.21 -16.09
N MET A 125 -43.25 19.17 -16.89
CA MET A 125 -44.56 19.73 -16.53
C MET A 125 -45.62 18.64 -16.43
N SER A 126 -46.75 18.96 -15.79
CA SER A 126 -47.94 18.11 -15.69
C SER A 126 -48.32 17.48 -17.04
N SER A 127 -48.73 16.22 -17.03
CA SER A 127 -49.39 15.55 -18.13
C SER A 127 -50.89 15.87 -18.25
N SER A 128 -51.45 16.61 -17.28
CA SER A 128 -52.85 17.05 -17.33
C SER A 128 -53.15 17.84 -18.60
N GLY A 129 -54.21 17.43 -19.29
CA GLY A 129 -54.76 18.10 -20.47
C GLY A 129 -55.91 19.06 -20.16
N SER A 130 -56.05 19.48 -18.89
CA SER A 130 -57.07 20.47 -18.51
C SER A 130 -56.82 21.83 -19.17
N GLU A 131 -57.89 22.60 -19.39
CA GLU A 131 -57.77 23.96 -19.94
C GLU A 131 -56.90 24.85 -19.04
N TYR A 132 -56.98 24.66 -17.71
CA TYR A 132 -56.12 25.35 -16.75
C TYR A 132 -54.64 25.00 -16.94
N SER A 133 -54.29 23.71 -17.03
CA SER A 133 -52.93 23.24 -17.31
C SER A 133 -52.38 23.85 -18.61
N HIS A 134 -53.19 23.89 -19.67
CA HIS A 134 -52.82 24.51 -20.94
C HIS A 134 -52.53 26.01 -20.77
N LYS A 135 -53.39 26.76 -20.07
CA LYS A 135 -53.18 28.19 -19.82
C LYS A 135 -51.94 28.47 -18.97
N VAL A 136 -51.70 27.66 -17.93
CA VAL A 136 -50.51 27.79 -17.07
C VAL A 136 -49.22 27.60 -17.88
N LYS A 137 -49.20 26.60 -18.78
CA LYS A 137 -48.09 26.35 -19.70
C LYS A 137 -47.91 27.47 -20.72
N GLU A 138 -48.99 27.94 -21.36
CA GLU A 138 -48.95 29.04 -22.34
C GLU A 138 -48.37 30.33 -21.72
N LYS A 139 -48.66 30.59 -20.44
CA LYS A 139 -48.16 31.76 -19.73
C LYS A 139 -46.78 31.58 -19.12
N ASN A 140 -46.13 30.42 -19.29
CA ASN A 140 -44.86 30.07 -18.64
C ASN A 140 -44.90 30.25 -17.11
N ASN A 141 -46.06 30.00 -16.49
CA ASN A 141 -46.27 30.20 -15.05
C ASN A 141 -46.21 28.89 -14.27
N PHE A 142 -45.86 27.76 -14.89
CA PHE A 142 -45.92 26.45 -14.26
C PHE A 142 -45.12 26.39 -12.95
N ASP A 143 -43.85 26.80 -12.98
CA ASP A 143 -42.97 26.75 -11.81
C ASP A 143 -43.50 27.65 -10.68
N TRP A 144 -44.02 28.83 -11.01
CA TRP A 144 -44.62 29.75 -10.05
C TRP A 144 -45.90 29.18 -9.42
N VAL A 145 -46.76 28.54 -10.21
CA VAL A 145 -47.98 27.89 -9.69
C VAL A 145 -47.61 26.72 -8.78
N VAL A 146 -46.69 25.84 -9.21
CA VAL A 146 -46.26 24.68 -8.42
C VAL A 146 -45.61 25.09 -7.10
N ASP A 147 -44.77 26.13 -7.11
CA ASP A 147 -44.21 26.69 -5.88
C ASP A 147 -45.33 27.24 -4.97
N GLY A 148 -46.29 27.97 -5.55
CA GLY A 148 -47.46 28.51 -4.88
C GLY A 148 -48.35 27.46 -4.20
N ILE A 149 -48.44 26.24 -4.77
CA ILE A 149 -49.26 25.14 -4.22
C ILE A 149 -48.83 24.77 -2.80
N ARG A 150 -47.55 24.91 -2.45
CA ARG A 150 -47.04 24.62 -1.10
C ARG A 150 -47.67 25.49 -0.01
N TYR A 151 -48.26 26.63 -0.38
CA TYR A 151 -48.93 27.56 0.54
C TYR A 151 -50.45 27.35 0.63
N ILE A 152 -51.00 26.40 -0.15
CA ILE A 152 -52.41 26.04 -0.07
C ILE A 152 -52.57 25.07 1.11
N ASN A 153 -52.89 25.61 2.29
CA ASN A 153 -53.21 24.85 3.49
C ASN A 153 -54.65 24.30 3.45
N ASP A 154 -54.98 23.42 4.40
CA ASP A 154 -56.33 22.84 4.60
C ASP A 154 -57.46 23.89 4.78
N ASP A 155 -57.11 25.15 5.08
CA ASP A 155 -58.05 26.28 5.16
C ASP A 155 -58.47 26.83 3.78
N LEU A 156 -58.00 26.24 2.67
CA LEU A 156 -58.59 26.32 1.31
C LEU A 156 -58.68 27.72 0.65
N SER A 157 -58.20 28.77 1.29
CA SER A 157 -58.14 30.13 0.74
C SER A 157 -56.87 30.34 -0.10
N CYS A 158 -57.00 31.07 -1.20
CA CYS A 158 -55.89 31.46 -2.07
C CYS A 158 -54.82 32.24 -1.27
N PRO A 159 -53.54 31.83 -1.30
CA PRO A 159 -52.48 32.48 -0.53
C PRO A 159 -52.15 33.91 -1.00
N PHE A 160 -52.64 34.33 -2.18
CA PHE A 160 -52.36 35.64 -2.76
C PHE A 160 -53.48 36.66 -2.54
N CYS A 161 -54.73 36.26 -2.72
CA CYS A 161 -55.88 37.15 -2.61
C CYS A 161 -56.75 36.89 -1.37
N PHE A 162 -56.46 35.86 -0.59
CA PHE A 162 -57.20 35.46 0.62
C PHE A 162 -58.68 35.13 0.38
N GLN A 163 -59.05 34.78 -0.86
CA GLN A 163 -60.40 34.34 -1.22
C GLN A 163 -60.46 32.81 -1.29
N ASP A 164 -61.60 32.24 -0.92
CA ASP A 164 -61.83 30.80 -1.05
C ASP A 164 -61.74 30.36 -2.52
N LEU A 165 -60.93 29.33 -2.77
CA LEU A 165 -60.81 28.76 -4.11
C LEU A 165 -61.99 27.79 -4.36
N PRO A 166 -62.66 27.88 -5.53
CA PRO A 166 -63.66 26.87 -5.92
C PRO A 166 -63.06 25.46 -5.96
N GLU A 167 -63.80 24.45 -5.54
CA GLU A 167 -63.32 23.05 -5.49
C GLU A 167 -62.79 22.54 -6.83
N TYR A 168 -63.43 22.91 -7.94
CA TYR A 168 -62.96 22.51 -9.27
C TYR A 168 -61.55 23.08 -9.57
N LEU A 169 -61.29 24.32 -9.17
CA LEU A 169 -60.01 24.99 -9.45
C LEU A 169 -58.92 24.44 -8.54
N LYS A 170 -59.23 24.14 -7.27
CA LYS A 170 -58.31 23.45 -6.37
C LYS A 170 -57.86 22.12 -6.95
N LYS A 171 -58.81 21.34 -7.47
CA LYS A 171 -58.52 20.08 -8.14
C LYS A 171 -57.62 20.28 -9.36
N GLU A 172 -57.93 21.24 -10.23
CA GLU A 172 -57.09 21.53 -11.41
C GLU A 172 -55.68 21.98 -11.05
N ILE A 173 -55.51 22.72 -9.96
CA ILE A 173 -54.22 23.14 -9.42
C ILE A 173 -53.45 21.93 -8.87
N ILE A 174 -54.07 21.08 -8.07
CA ILE A 174 -53.45 19.86 -7.52
C ILE A 174 -53.06 18.90 -8.65
N ASP A 175 -53.90 18.76 -9.67
CA ASP A 175 -53.65 17.91 -10.85
C ASP A 175 -52.45 18.40 -11.70
N LEU A 176 -51.90 19.60 -11.45
CA LEU A 176 -50.62 20.01 -12.03
C LEU A 176 -49.44 19.22 -11.46
N ILE A 177 -49.55 18.76 -10.23
CA ILE A 177 -48.56 17.94 -9.54
C ILE A 177 -48.99 16.47 -9.65
N ASP A 178 -49.05 15.97 -10.88
CA ASP A 178 -49.43 14.59 -11.15
C ASP A 178 -48.28 13.60 -10.85
N GLN A 179 -48.60 12.31 -10.94
CA GLN A 179 -47.62 11.25 -10.68
C GLN A 179 -46.39 11.35 -11.59
N LYS A 180 -46.58 11.72 -12.87
CA LYS A 180 -45.47 11.83 -13.82
C LYS A 180 -44.50 12.94 -13.43
N TYR A 181 -45.03 14.10 -13.02
CA TYR A 181 -44.24 15.20 -12.50
C TYR A 181 -43.47 14.76 -11.24
N GLN A 182 -44.17 14.16 -10.27
CA GLN A 182 -43.56 13.70 -9.02
C GLN A 182 -42.43 12.67 -9.26
N ASP A 183 -42.67 11.67 -10.10
CA ASP A 183 -41.67 10.66 -10.46
C ASP A 183 -40.44 11.28 -11.13
N SER A 184 -40.66 12.32 -11.94
CA SER A 184 -39.58 13.04 -12.62
C SER A 184 -38.71 13.81 -11.61
N ILE A 185 -39.32 14.54 -10.68
CA ILE A 185 -38.61 15.28 -9.64
C ILE A 185 -37.85 14.32 -8.72
N ASN A 186 -38.53 13.28 -8.21
CA ASN A 186 -37.90 12.28 -7.34
C ASN A 186 -36.69 11.60 -8.01
N PHE A 187 -36.80 11.29 -9.31
CA PHE A 187 -35.67 10.72 -10.05
C PHE A 187 -34.47 11.67 -10.14
N LEU A 188 -34.71 12.97 -10.38
CA LEU A 188 -33.63 13.96 -10.41
C LEU A 188 -33.01 14.19 -9.03
N GLU A 189 -33.80 14.17 -7.96
CA GLU A 189 -33.31 14.29 -6.58
C GLU A 189 -32.39 13.12 -6.20
N VAL A 190 -32.79 11.88 -6.53
CA VAL A 190 -31.94 10.70 -6.32
C VAL A 190 -30.64 10.81 -7.15
N SER A 191 -30.77 11.19 -8.43
CA SER A 191 -29.60 11.38 -9.31
C SER A 191 -28.64 12.46 -8.79
N LYS A 192 -29.17 13.54 -8.20
CA LYS A 192 -28.36 14.60 -7.57
C LYS A 192 -27.56 14.05 -6.39
N LEU A 193 -28.20 13.27 -5.51
CA LEU A 193 -27.52 12.65 -4.37
C LEU A 193 -26.42 11.67 -4.80
N GLU A 194 -26.64 10.91 -5.87
CA GLU A 194 -25.62 10.01 -6.45
C GLU A 194 -24.41 10.80 -6.97
N ILE A 195 -24.64 11.92 -7.69
CA ILE A 195 -23.57 12.82 -8.14
C ILE A 195 -22.82 13.44 -6.97
N GLU A 196 -23.52 13.89 -5.93
CA GLU A 196 -22.89 14.44 -4.72
C GLU A 196 -22.04 13.40 -3.99
N SER A 197 -22.50 12.14 -3.92
CA SER A 197 -21.72 11.04 -3.35
C SER A 197 -20.46 10.79 -4.17
N PHE A 198 -20.60 10.71 -5.49
CA PHE A 198 -19.48 10.51 -6.38
C PHE A 198 -18.42 11.62 -6.26
N ILE A 199 -18.84 12.89 -6.17
CA ILE A 199 -17.93 14.02 -5.94
C ILE A 199 -17.13 13.81 -4.64
N ARG A 200 -17.79 13.43 -3.54
CA ARG A 200 -17.12 13.16 -2.26
C ARG A 200 -16.13 12.01 -2.38
N ASP A 201 -16.49 10.93 -3.07
CA ASP A 201 -15.62 9.78 -3.26
C ASP A 201 -14.35 10.16 -4.04
N VAL A 202 -14.48 11.01 -5.07
CA VAL A 202 -13.33 11.54 -5.83
C VAL A 202 -12.47 12.45 -4.97
N GLU A 203 -13.06 13.35 -4.17
CA GLU A 203 -12.30 14.21 -3.23
C GLU A 203 -11.50 13.36 -2.22
N ILE A 204 -12.12 12.34 -1.62
CA ILE A 204 -11.44 11.40 -0.71
C ILE A 204 -10.34 10.62 -1.43
N PHE A 205 -10.56 10.25 -2.70
CA PHE A 205 -9.54 9.56 -3.49
C PHE A 205 -8.32 10.47 -3.73
N ILE A 206 -8.53 11.73 -4.10
CA ILE A 206 -7.44 12.71 -4.27
C ILE A 206 -6.62 12.81 -2.98
N ASP A 207 -7.27 13.02 -1.84
CA ASP A 207 -6.58 13.18 -0.55
C ASP A 207 -5.76 11.94 -0.17
N LYS A 208 -6.31 10.74 -0.40
CA LYS A 208 -5.62 9.47 -0.08
C LYS A 208 -4.44 9.18 -1.00
N LYS A 209 -4.42 9.72 -2.22
CA LYS A 209 -3.41 9.40 -3.25
C LYS A 209 -2.42 10.54 -3.51
N LEU A 210 -2.62 11.69 -2.88
CA LEU A 210 -1.80 12.89 -3.06
C LEU A 210 -0.29 12.63 -2.94
N GLU A 211 0.14 11.96 -1.88
CA GLU A 211 1.56 11.67 -1.63
C GLU A 211 2.18 10.83 -2.77
N ILE A 212 1.44 9.83 -3.26
CA ILE A 212 1.94 8.97 -4.35
C ILE A 212 1.96 9.74 -5.67
N ILE A 213 0.93 10.55 -5.95
CA ILE A 213 0.87 11.40 -7.13
C ILE A 213 2.07 12.36 -7.16
N GLU A 214 2.37 13.01 -6.04
CA GLU A 214 3.50 13.94 -5.93
C GLU A 214 4.85 13.21 -6.02
N LYS A 215 4.98 12.03 -5.38
CA LYS A 215 6.18 11.18 -5.46
C LYS A 215 6.58 10.83 -6.90
N PHE A 216 5.60 10.52 -7.75
CA PHE A 216 5.82 10.18 -9.16
C PHE A 216 5.59 11.38 -10.10
N GLN A 217 5.46 12.60 -9.57
CA GLN A 217 5.31 13.85 -10.32
C GLN A 217 4.15 13.83 -11.33
N GLN A 218 3.04 13.16 -10.99
CA GLN A 218 1.87 13.00 -11.85
C GLN A 218 0.87 14.15 -11.70
N GLU A 219 1.31 15.40 -11.85
CA GLU A 219 0.45 16.57 -11.64
C GLU A 219 -0.72 16.65 -12.63
N GLU A 220 -0.57 16.08 -13.83
CA GLU A 220 -1.67 15.98 -14.78
C GLU A 220 -2.86 15.20 -14.20
N LEU A 221 -2.60 14.12 -13.45
CA LEU A 221 -3.65 13.33 -12.79
C LEU A 221 -4.38 14.17 -11.73
N LYS A 222 -3.64 14.94 -10.93
CA LYS A 222 -4.22 15.83 -9.90
C LYS A 222 -5.13 16.89 -10.52
N VAL A 223 -4.67 17.52 -11.61
CA VAL A 223 -5.46 18.51 -12.37
C VAL A 223 -6.69 17.86 -12.99
N CYS A 224 -6.55 16.66 -13.57
CA CYS A 224 -7.66 15.93 -14.18
C CYS A 224 -8.74 15.57 -13.15
N LEU A 225 -8.37 15.01 -12.00
CA LEU A 225 -9.30 14.68 -10.91
C LEU A 225 -9.99 15.93 -10.34
N SER A 226 -9.24 17.03 -10.20
CA SER A 226 -9.82 18.32 -9.78
C SER A 226 -10.85 18.83 -10.79
N ALA A 227 -10.58 18.67 -12.09
CA ALA A 227 -11.51 19.02 -13.15
C ALA A 227 -12.78 18.15 -13.12
N VAL A 228 -12.67 16.84 -12.83
CA VAL A 228 -13.82 15.96 -12.57
C VAL A 228 -14.69 16.55 -11.47
N VAL A 229 -14.11 16.85 -10.30
CA VAL A 229 -14.85 17.45 -9.17
C VAL A 229 -15.56 18.73 -9.57
N SER A 230 -14.86 19.69 -10.18
CA SER A 230 -15.46 20.98 -10.57
C SER A 230 -16.59 20.82 -11.59
N LYS A 231 -16.43 19.96 -12.59
CA LYS A 231 -17.44 19.77 -13.63
C LYS A 231 -18.66 19.02 -13.11
N PHE A 232 -18.49 18.02 -12.26
CA PHE A 232 -19.62 17.33 -11.65
C PHE A 232 -20.36 18.20 -10.63
N LYS A 233 -19.67 19.11 -9.92
CA LYS A 233 -20.34 20.16 -9.11
C LYS A 233 -21.25 21.04 -9.97
N LEU A 234 -20.81 21.43 -11.18
CA LEU A 234 -21.66 22.16 -12.12
C LEU A 234 -22.89 21.35 -12.57
N ILE A 235 -22.73 20.05 -12.81
CA ILE A 235 -23.87 19.16 -13.12
C ILE A 235 -24.84 19.09 -11.94
N GLY A 236 -24.34 18.93 -10.72
CA GLY A 236 -25.18 18.94 -9.51
C GLY A 236 -25.98 20.23 -9.36
N ALA A 237 -25.36 21.39 -9.63
CA ALA A 237 -26.06 22.68 -9.64
C ALA A 237 -27.11 22.77 -10.76
N ASN A 238 -26.84 22.20 -11.93
CA ASN A 238 -27.83 22.13 -13.02
C ASN A 238 -29.02 21.25 -12.67
N LEU A 239 -28.81 20.12 -12.00
CA LEU A 239 -29.90 19.28 -11.49
C LEU A 239 -30.74 20.02 -10.45
N GLU A 240 -30.08 20.73 -9.52
CA GLU A 240 -30.76 21.55 -8.52
C GLU A 240 -31.60 22.67 -9.16
N ASN A 241 -31.04 23.37 -10.14
CA ASN A 241 -31.77 24.37 -10.91
C ASN A 241 -32.97 23.75 -11.62
N LYS A 242 -32.82 22.56 -12.22
CA LYS A 242 -33.93 21.86 -12.88
C LYS A 242 -35.03 21.44 -11.91
N ILE A 243 -34.67 20.96 -10.73
CA ILE A 243 -35.62 20.57 -9.68
C ILE A 243 -36.42 21.80 -9.20
N ASN A 244 -35.75 22.94 -9.05
CA ASN A 244 -36.37 24.19 -8.61
C ASN A 244 -37.16 24.90 -9.73
N GLN A 245 -36.77 24.71 -10.99
CA GLN A 245 -37.43 25.26 -12.18
C GLN A 245 -37.72 24.14 -13.19
N PRO A 246 -38.70 23.25 -12.93
CA PRO A 246 -38.99 22.09 -13.78
C PRO A 246 -39.29 22.44 -15.24
N SER A 247 -39.88 23.62 -15.49
CA SER A 247 -40.19 24.10 -16.83
C SER A 247 -38.95 24.52 -17.65
N SER A 248 -37.82 24.78 -16.99
CA SER A 248 -36.58 25.21 -17.65
C SER A 248 -36.03 24.16 -18.61
N THR A 249 -35.13 24.56 -19.51
CA THR A 249 -34.40 23.63 -20.39
C THR A 249 -32.91 23.87 -20.20
N ILE A 250 -32.17 22.80 -19.95
CA ILE A 250 -30.74 22.86 -19.66
C ILE A 250 -30.03 21.86 -20.57
N GLU A 251 -29.07 22.36 -21.34
CA GLU A 251 -28.15 21.50 -22.07
C GLU A 251 -26.94 21.19 -21.20
N ILE A 252 -26.58 19.91 -21.13
CA ILE A 252 -25.38 19.45 -20.43
C ILE A 252 -24.48 18.67 -21.37
N ILE A 253 -23.19 18.75 -21.10
CA ILE A 253 -22.15 17.93 -21.71
C ILE A 253 -21.51 17.14 -20.58
N TRP A 254 -21.57 15.82 -20.68
CA TRP A 254 -20.98 14.95 -19.66
C TRP A 254 -19.44 15.01 -19.73
N PRO A 255 -18.76 15.19 -18.58
CA PRO A 255 -17.31 15.19 -18.52
C PRO A 255 -16.72 13.87 -18.99
N ASN A 256 -15.69 13.91 -19.84
CA ASN A 256 -14.88 12.75 -20.22
C ASN A 256 -13.57 12.67 -19.39
N GLU A 257 -13.35 13.63 -18.50
CA GLU A 257 -12.17 13.66 -17.63
C GLU A 257 -12.05 12.45 -16.71
N ILE A 258 -13.14 11.72 -16.46
CA ILE A 258 -13.10 10.50 -15.64
C ILE A 258 -12.37 9.37 -16.36
N ASP A 259 -12.62 9.20 -17.66
CA ASP A 259 -11.94 8.20 -18.49
C ASP A 259 -10.45 8.54 -18.61
N LYS A 260 -10.15 9.83 -18.84
CA LYS A 260 -8.78 10.34 -18.86
C LYS A 260 -8.07 10.13 -17.52
N ALA A 261 -8.75 10.38 -16.39
CA ALA A 261 -8.18 10.13 -15.06
C ALA A 261 -7.86 8.65 -14.86
N GLN A 262 -8.72 7.75 -15.35
CA GLN A 262 -8.49 6.30 -15.30
C GLN A 262 -7.27 5.88 -16.12
N GLU A 263 -7.09 6.42 -17.33
CA GLU A 263 -5.89 6.20 -18.14
C GLU A 263 -4.61 6.66 -17.43
N LEU A 264 -4.64 7.83 -16.79
CA LEU A 264 -3.52 8.36 -16.02
C LEU A 264 -3.22 7.52 -14.76
N ILE A 265 -4.23 6.96 -14.11
CA ILE A 265 -4.04 6.02 -12.99
C ILE A 265 -3.34 4.73 -13.46
N ILE A 266 -3.71 4.22 -14.63
CA ILE A 266 -3.03 3.05 -15.23
C ILE A 266 -1.55 3.35 -15.44
N GLN A 267 -1.22 4.51 -16.03
CA GLN A 267 0.17 4.94 -16.23
C GLN A 267 0.94 5.08 -14.91
N LEU A 268 0.32 5.68 -13.87
CA LEU A 268 0.92 5.77 -12.55
C LEU A 268 1.17 4.38 -11.93
N ASN A 269 0.25 3.43 -12.11
CA ASN A 269 0.44 2.05 -11.66
C ASN A 269 1.57 1.32 -12.38
N GLU A 270 1.86 1.64 -13.65
CA GLU A 270 3.04 1.14 -14.36
C GLU A 270 4.33 1.69 -13.75
N LEU A 271 4.36 2.98 -13.39
CA LEU A 271 5.51 3.59 -12.70
C LEU A 271 5.74 2.95 -11.31
N ILE A 272 4.68 2.72 -10.55
CA ILE A 272 4.74 2.04 -9.24
C ILE A 272 5.27 0.60 -9.41
N SER A 273 4.75 -0.13 -10.40
CA SER A 273 5.20 -1.49 -10.71
C SER A 273 6.69 -1.53 -11.07
N ASN A 274 7.15 -0.58 -11.89
CA ASN A 274 8.57 -0.46 -12.25
C ASN A 274 9.45 -0.14 -11.03
N HIS A 275 9.02 0.79 -10.19
CA HIS A 275 9.69 1.12 -8.92
C HIS A 275 9.80 -0.10 -7.99
N ASN A 276 8.71 -0.85 -7.82
CA ASN A 276 8.70 -2.05 -6.99
C ASN A 276 9.63 -3.15 -7.53
N ARG A 277 9.67 -3.33 -8.85
CA ARG A 277 10.58 -4.30 -9.48
C ARG A 277 12.05 -3.93 -9.24
N LEU A 278 12.39 -2.63 -9.27
CA LEU A 278 13.74 -2.17 -8.95
C LEU A 278 14.08 -2.47 -7.49
N ILE A 279 13.16 -2.25 -6.55
CA ILE A 279 13.36 -2.58 -5.13
C ILE A 279 13.51 -4.09 -4.92
N GLU A 280 12.67 -4.91 -5.56
CA GLU A 280 12.74 -6.37 -5.43
C GLU A 280 14.07 -6.90 -5.95
N SER A 281 14.48 -6.46 -7.15
CA SER A 281 15.79 -6.82 -7.72
C SER A 281 16.96 -6.34 -6.84
N SER A 282 16.83 -5.16 -6.22
CA SER A 282 17.81 -4.64 -5.27
C SER A 282 17.83 -5.46 -3.97
N SER A 283 16.68 -5.96 -3.50
CA SER A 283 16.60 -6.79 -2.30
C SER A 283 17.27 -8.15 -2.49
N ASP A 284 17.10 -8.77 -3.66
CA ASP A 284 17.78 -10.00 -4.03
C ASP A 284 19.28 -9.77 -4.19
N LEU A 285 19.67 -8.71 -4.90
CA LEU A 285 21.07 -8.31 -5.08
C LEU A 285 21.74 -8.00 -3.73
N ARG A 286 21.05 -7.32 -2.80
CA ARG A 286 21.54 -7.05 -1.43
C ARG A 286 21.68 -8.31 -0.60
N ARG A 287 20.78 -9.28 -0.76
CA ARG A 287 20.85 -10.56 -0.06
C ARG A 287 22.04 -11.40 -0.55
N GLU A 288 22.22 -11.47 -1.87
CA GLU A 288 23.36 -12.14 -2.49
C GLU A 288 24.66 -11.45 -2.09
N PHE A 289 24.72 -10.13 -2.23
CA PHE A 289 25.87 -9.32 -1.81
C PHE A 289 26.21 -9.49 -0.32
N SER A 290 25.20 -9.51 0.56
CA SER A 290 25.43 -9.79 1.98
C SER A 290 26.04 -11.17 2.20
N SER A 291 25.61 -12.19 1.44
CA SER A 291 26.21 -13.53 1.49
C SER A 291 27.68 -13.49 1.06
N ASP A 292 27.98 -12.82 -0.05
CA ASP A 292 29.34 -12.71 -0.59
C ASP A 292 30.28 -11.98 0.39
N VAL A 293 29.79 -10.93 1.05
CA VAL A 293 30.53 -10.22 2.10
C VAL A 293 30.87 -11.15 3.27
N TRP A 294 29.91 -11.93 3.75
CA TRP A 294 30.16 -12.86 4.86
C TRP A 294 31.10 -13.99 4.46
N GLU A 295 31.00 -14.52 3.24
CA GLU A 295 31.91 -15.52 2.69
C GLU A 295 33.33 -14.96 2.51
N SER A 296 33.47 -13.73 2.01
CA SER A 296 34.76 -13.04 1.87
C SER A 296 35.43 -12.80 3.21
N PHE A 297 34.70 -12.24 4.16
CA PHE A 297 35.21 -12.01 5.52
C PHE A 297 35.60 -13.33 6.20
N ALA A 298 34.74 -14.36 6.10
CA ALA A 298 35.01 -15.68 6.66
C ALA A 298 36.29 -16.29 6.09
N LYS A 299 36.43 -16.30 4.75
CA LYS A 299 37.57 -16.91 4.07
C LYS A 299 38.87 -16.15 4.33
N ASN A 300 38.85 -14.83 4.12
CA ASN A 300 40.07 -14.02 4.10
C ASN A 300 40.56 -13.64 5.50
N SER A 301 39.65 -13.50 6.47
CA SER A 301 40.01 -12.97 7.80
C SER A 301 39.90 -13.99 8.92
N VAL A 302 39.18 -15.12 8.73
CA VAL A 302 38.85 -16.04 9.85
C VAL A 302 39.19 -17.50 9.59
N GLU A 303 39.22 -17.96 8.34
CA GLU A 303 39.33 -19.39 7.98
C GLU A 303 40.51 -20.11 8.64
N ILE A 304 41.69 -19.50 8.64
CA ILE A 304 42.90 -20.07 9.25
C ILE A 304 42.67 -20.29 10.75
N ARG A 305 42.24 -19.25 11.46
CA ARG A 305 41.99 -19.30 12.90
C ARG A 305 40.84 -20.27 13.25
N TYR A 306 39.84 -20.39 12.37
CA TYR A 306 38.76 -21.36 12.51
C TYR A 306 39.26 -22.80 12.36
N GLY A 307 40.18 -23.06 11.43
CA GLY A 307 40.84 -24.36 11.30
C GLY A 307 41.59 -24.76 12.58
N GLU A 308 42.30 -23.82 13.20
CA GLU A 308 42.97 -24.02 14.49
C GLU A 308 41.99 -24.26 15.63
N HIS A 309 40.92 -23.46 15.68
CA HIS A 309 39.84 -23.59 16.66
C HIS A 309 39.24 -25.01 16.62
N LEU A 310 38.91 -25.50 15.41
CA LEU A 310 38.35 -26.84 15.23
C LEU A 310 39.34 -27.96 15.58
N LYS A 311 40.63 -27.79 15.29
CA LYS A 311 41.66 -28.76 15.70
C LYS A 311 41.72 -28.87 17.23
N LYS A 312 41.74 -27.74 17.94
CA LYS A 312 41.72 -27.71 19.41
C LYS A 312 40.44 -28.36 19.96
N PHE A 313 39.29 -28.01 19.39
CA PHE A 313 37.99 -28.54 19.77
C PHE A 313 37.88 -30.06 19.56
N ASN A 314 38.32 -30.57 18.41
CA ASN A 314 38.31 -32.00 18.10
C ASN A 314 39.30 -32.80 18.98
N VAL A 315 40.46 -32.23 19.31
CA VAL A 315 41.42 -32.85 20.23
C VAL A 315 40.82 -32.93 21.64
N GLN A 316 40.20 -31.84 22.12
CA GLN A 316 39.54 -31.80 23.44
C GLN A 316 38.38 -32.80 23.53
N ASN A 317 37.51 -32.86 22.51
CA ASN A 317 36.41 -33.83 22.44
C ASN A 317 36.90 -35.29 22.42
N ARG A 318 37.92 -35.60 21.60
CA ARG A 318 38.51 -36.95 21.57
C ARG A 318 39.12 -37.34 22.92
N LEU A 319 39.72 -36.39 23.62
CA LEU A 319 40.25 -36.63 24.96
C LEU A 319 39.09 -36.88 25.95
N LEU A 320 38.07 -36.03 26.00
CA LEU A 320 36.89 -36.20 26.87
C LEU A 320 36.21 -37.57 26.67
N ILE A 321 36.03 -38.01 25.41
CA ILE A 321 35.48 -39.34 25.09
C ILE A 321 36.38 -40.46 25.63
N LYS A 322 37.70 -40.39 25.40
CA LYS A 322 38.67 -41.38 25.94
C LYS A 322 38.68 -41.41 27.48
N PHE A 323 38.53 -40.24 28.12
CA PHE A 323 38.47 -40.13 29.58
C PHE A 323 37.16 -40.71 30.15
N ASN A 324 36.02 -40.46 29.50
CA ASN A 324 34.73 -41.06 29.88
C ASN A 324 34.71 -42.58 29.69
N HIS A 325 35.27 -43.10 28.60
CA HIS A 325 35.37 -44.55 28.37
C HIS A 325 36.19 -45.25 29.48
N ARG A 326 37.37 -44.72 29.79
CA ARG A 326 38.22 -45.25 30.90
C ARG A 326 37.59 -45.09 32.28
N TYR A 327 36.73 -44.10 32.49
CA TYR A 327 35.99 -43.92 33.74
C TYR A 327 34.87 -44.96 33.92
N VAL A 328 34.16 -45.29 32.84
CA VAL A 328 33.15 -46.36 32.83
C VAL A 328 33.78 -47.73 33.05
N GLU A 329 34.93 -48.02 32.43
CA GLU A 329 35.68 -49.27 32.66
C GLU A 329 36.16 -49.43 34.12
N MET A 330 36.64 -48.35 34.76
CA MET A 330 37.05 -48.38 36.16
C MET A 330 35.90 -48.50 37.18
N LYS A 331 34.66 -48.25 36.77
CA LYS A 331 33.47 -48.47 37.62
C LYS A 331 32.91 -49.89 37.51
N LYS A 332 33.33 -50.66 36.49
CA LYS A 332 32.90 -52.04 36.24
C LYS A 332 33.81 -53.10 36.89
N ASN A 333 35.00 -52.70 37.35
CA ASN A 333 35.95 -53.51 38.14
C ASN A 333 35.99 -53.02 39.59
#